data_AF-A0A952ILV8-F1
#
_entry.id   AF-A0A952ILV8-F1
#
_cell.length_a   1.000
_cell.length_b   1.000
_cell.length_c   1.000
_cell.angle_alpha   90.00
_cell.angle_beta   90.00
_cell.angle_gamma   90.00
#
_symmetry.space_group_name_H-M   'P 1'
#
loop_
_entity.id
_entity.type
_entity.pdbx_description
1 polymer ?
#
loop_
_entity_poly.entity_id
_entity_poly.type
_entity_poly.pdbx_seq_one_letter_code
_entity_poly.pdbx_strand_id
1 'polypeptide(L)'
;MQIEWLEVRHVKSNMIRICAIAFSVFLLSSCDNGSSKSDVAQGKRSGESYLYISPAEFYFSTQNVGSTTTQPIDISNRGADVYELSSMRVVGNPLDPEDPEYHPDEFAVEIVDTVVLEPAQSIRLGVSFKPLTEQQKQANFVIDYETIVRASPEANNLEQRYYNGLQLEQKGDYGAASRTYRTYLDGEPQTVNKRLAATKLPIVEQSTIYGKGSDLKAYLTALNQRNIGDAAAALKTLDLFNNKYRESYLADDALYLSGYIQLMDLQNSSDAIVTMRQLRTRYPDTTYYDTSIYSEAIAQKDVGNKNRAKIMLTELQLRHTGMVVLGVGFSKDNLLSRLWFNRARDQLKSLDTA
;
A
#
# COMPACT_ATOMS: atom_id res chain seq x y z
N MET A 1 22.87 -4.63 -8.71
CA MET A 1 23.60 -5.43 -7.71
C MET A 1 22.60 -6.40 -7.09
N GLN A 2 22.57 -7.64 -7.60
CA GLN A 2 21.73 -8.75 -7.10
C GLN A 2 22.23 -9.19 -5.72
N ILE A 3 21.32 -9.54 -4.81
CA ILE A 3 21.67 -10.15 -3.52
C ILE A 3 20.80 -11.41 -3.36
N GLU A 4 21.46 -12.57 -3.39
CA GLU A 4 20.90 -13.90 -3.12
C GLU A 4 20.58 -14.07 -1.62
N TRP A 5 19.51 -14.80 -1.31
CA TRP A 5 19.14 -15.21 0.04
C TRP A 5 19.46 -16.70 0.23
N LEU A 6 20.25 -17.03 1.25
CA LEU A 6 20.46 -18.41 1.71
C LEU A 6 19.48 -18.74 2.85
N GLU A 7 18.75 -19.83 2.67
CA GLU A 7 17.88 -20.47 3.66
C GLU A 7 18.65 -20.94 4.90
N VAL A 8 18.02 -20.80 6.08
CA VAL A 8 18.36 -21.63 7.25
C VAL A 8 17.04 -22.07 7.92
N ARG A 9 16.77 -23.38 7.90
CA ARG A 9 15.75 -24.03 8.73
C ARG A 9 16.37 -24.52 10.06
N HIS A 10 15.56 -24.37 11.11
CA HIS A 10 15.40 -25.18 12.34
C HIS A 10 15.80 -24.66 13.75
N VAL A 11 14.73 -24.26 14.47
CA VAL A 11 14.30 -24.52 15.88
C VAL A 11 15.14 -24.02 17.07
N LYS A 12 14.67 -22.97 17.76
CA LYS A 12 14.00 -22.99 19.09
C LYS A 12 13.55 -21.59 19.51
N SER A 13 12.39 -21.53 20.17
CA SER A 13 11.63 -20.36 20.62
C SER A 13 12.45 -19.30 21.37
N ASN A 14 12.53 -18.08 20.81
CA ASN A 14 12.38 -16.77 21.46
C ASN A 14 12.77 -15.66 20.45
N MET A 15 11.99 -14.58 20.40
CA MET A 15 12.17 -13.39 19.54
C MET A 15 12.09 -13.63 18.01
N ILE A 16 10.87 -13.61 17.48
CA ILE A 16 10.63 -13.29 16.07
C ILE A 16 10.38 -11.77 15.99
N ARG A 17 11.42 -11.01 15.68
CA ARG A 17 11.32 -9.62 15.19
C ARG A 17 11.64 -9.65 13.70
N ILE A 18 10.64 -9.42 12.86
CA ILE A 18 10.75 -9.50 11.39
C ILE A 18 11.13 -8.13 10.84
N CYS A 19 12.36 -8.00 10.36
CA CYS A 19 12.77 -6.93 9.44
C CYS A 19 12.61 -7.46 8.01
N ALA A 20 11.61 -7.00 7.25
CA ALA A 20 11.43 -7.39 5.85
C ALA A 20 11.37 -6.15 4.94
N ILE A 21 12.45 -5.91 4.17
CA ILE A 21 12.41 -5.12 2.94
C ILE A 21 13.26 -5.85 1.91
N ALA A 22 12.62 -6.35 0.85
CA ALA A 22 13.28 -6.80 -0.38
C ALA A 22 12.43 -6.38 -1.58
N PHE A 23 13.10 -5.82 -2.59
CA PHE A 23 12.55 -5.33 -3.86
C PHE A 23 13.17 -6.19 -4.97
N SER A 24 12.35 -6.81 -5.82
CA SER A 24 12.80 -7.50 -7.03
C SER A 24 11.76 -7.40 -8.14
N VAL A 25 12.26 -7.18 -9.36
CA VAL A 25 11.59 -6.89 -10.63
C VAL A 25 11.10 -8.18 -11.31
N PHE A 26 9.91 -8.14 -11.93
CA PHE A 26 9.32 -9.23 -12.74
C PHE A 26 9.64 -9.08 -14.23
N LEU A 27 9.78 -10.20 -14.94
CA LEU A 27 9.76 -10.30 -16.40
C LEU A 27 8.59 -11.21 -16.82
N LEU A 28 7.80 -10.74 -17.79
CA LEU A 28 6.62 -11.38 -18.38
C LEU A 28 7.00 -12.26 -19.59
N SER A 29 6.14 -13.24 -19.93
CA SER A 29 5.54 -13.44 -21.28
C SER A 29 4.80 -14.80 -21.39
N SER A 30 3.53 -14.77 -21.83
CA SER A 30 2.98 -15.65 -22.88
C SER A 30 1.58 -15.15 -23.26
N CYS A 31 1.36 -14.82 -24.54
CA CYS A 31 0.06 -14.44 -25.09
C CYS A 31 -0.76 -15.68 -25.46
N ASP A 32 -2.04 -15.68 -25.09
CA ASP A 32 -3.06 -16.57 -25.64
C ASP A 32 -4.28 -15.71 -26.02
N ASN A 33 -4.94 -16.06 -27.12
CA ASN A 33 -5.92 -15.20 -27.82
C ASN A 33 -7.13 -14.85 -26.93
N GLY A 34 -7.32 -13.56 -26.65
CA GLY A 34 -8.40 -13.08 -25.80
C GLY A 34 -9.75 -13.00 -26.53
N SER A 35 -10.79 -13.31 -25.76
CA SER A 35 -12.19 -13.08 -26.09
C SER A 35 -12.62 -11.84 -25.32
N SER A 36 -13.04 -10.79 -26.04
CA SER A 36 -13.54 -9.56 -25.43
C SER A 36 -14.88 -9.81 -24.73
N LYS A 37 -15.03 -9.34 -23.49
CA LYS A 37 -16.27 -9.42 -22.69
C LYS A 37 -16.66 -8.03 -22.17
N SER A 38 -17.96 -7.77 -22.08
CA SER A 38 -18.53 -6.53 -21.52
C SER A 38 -19.39 -6.88 -20.30
N ASP A 39 -19.10 -6.31 -19.13
CA ASP A 39 -19.89 -6.54 -17.91
C ASP A 39 -20.40 -5.23 -17.31
N VAL A 40 -21.63 -5.27 -16.79
CA VAL A 40 -22.24 -4.18 -16.00
C VAL A 40 -21.80 -4.35 -14.55
N ALA A 41 -21.23 -3.30 -13.95
CA ALA A 41 -20.79 -3.32 -12.56
C ALA A 41 -22.00 -3.57 -11.63
N GLN A 42 -22.06 -4.76 -11.04
CA GLN A 42 -22.71 -4.96 -9.75
C GLN A 42 -21.61 -5.16 -8.71
N GLY A 43 -21.83 -4.80 -7.45
CA GLY A 43 -20.83 -4.91 -6.36
C GLY A 43 -20.43 -6.33 -5.98
N LYS A 44 -20.66 -7.29 -6.89
CA LYS A 44 -20.26 -8.68 -6.89
C LYS A 44 -19.51 -8.92 -8.20
N ARG A 45 -18.40 -9.65 -8.09
CA ARG A 45 -17.63 -10.27 -9.18
C ARG A 45 -18.30 -10.14 -10.55
N SER A 46 -17.75 -9.33 -11.47
CA SER A 46 -18.27 -9.23 -12.83
C SER A 46 -18.02 -10.58 -13.51
N GLY A 47 -19.04 -11.44 -13.53
CA GLY A 47 -18.95 -12.79 -14.08
C GLY A 47 -17.73 -13.61 -13.62
N GLU A 48 -17.04 -14.23 -14.59
CA GLU A 48 -15.85 -15.06 -14.38
C GLU A 48 -14.61 -14.26 -13.94
N SER A 49 -14.63 -12.91 -14.05
CA SER A 49 -13.46 -12.08 -13.76
C SER A 49 -13.18 -11.94 -12.26
N TYR A 50 -11.99 -11.43 -11.94
CA TYR A 50 -11.59 -11.01 -10.61
C TYR A 50 -11.51 -9.49 -10.48
N LEU A 51 -12.12 -8.75 -11.42
CA LEU A 51 -12.26 -7.30 -11.32
C LEU A 51 -13.27 -6.94 -10.25
N TYR A 52 -12.92 -5.93 -9.45
CA TYR A 52 -13.75 -5.41 -8.38
C TYR A 52 -13.81 -3.89 -8.45
N ILE A 53 -15.02 -3.36 -8.45
CA ILE A 53 -15.33 -1.93 -8.63
C ILE A 53 -15.96 -1.41 -7.33
N SER A 54 -15.51 -0.23 -6.87
CA SER A 54 -16.00 0.42 -5.65
C SER A 54 -16.10 1.95 -5.82
N PRO A 55 -17.23 2.58 -5.49
CA PRO A 55 -18.49 1.96 -5.11
C PRO A 55 -19.12 1.22 -6.31
N ALA A 56 -20.00 0.28 -6.00
CA ALA A 56 -20.71 -0.51 -7.02
C ALA A 56 -21.83 0.27 -7.71
N GLU A 57 -22.42 1.22 -6.99
CA GLU A 57 -23.55 2.03 -7.44
C GLU A 57 -23.22 3.50 -7.23
N PHE A 58 -23.66 4.33 -8.17
CA PHE A 58 -23.47 5.77 -8.14
C PHE A 58 -24.75 6.45 -7.71
N TYR A 59 -24.64 7.21 -6.64
CA TYR A 59 -25.73 8.04 -6.17
C TYR A 59 -25.31 9.50 -6.22
N PHE A 60 -25.85 10.21 -7.21
CA PHE A 60 -25.81 11.65 -7.23
C PHE A 60 -27.14 12.15 -6.67
N SER A 61 -27.09 12.84 -5.53
CA SER A 61 -28.26 13.51 -4.97
C SER A 61 -28.78 14.57 -5.95
N THR A 62 -29.90 15.23 -5.63
CA THR A 62 -30.31 16.44 -6.35
C THR A 62 -29.15 17.43 -6.39
N GLN A 63 -28.67 17.72 -7.60
CA GLN A 63 -27.61 18.68 -7.88
C GLN A 63 -28.22 19.84 -8.67
N ASN A 64 -27.74 21.05 -8.44
CA ASN A 64 -28.23 22.22 -9.18
C ASN A 64 -27.80 22.12 -10.65
N VAL A 65 -28.68 22.47 -11.59
CA VAL A 65 -28.34 22.53 -13.02
C VAL A 65 -27.13 23.44 -13.24
N GLY A 66 -26.17 22.97 -14.03
CA GLY A 66 -24.91 23.69 -14.29
C GLY A 66 -23.83 23.51 -13.21
N SER A 67 -24.11 22.80 -12.11
CA SER A 67 -23.06 22.35 -11.19
C SER A 67 -22.31 21.14 -11.73
N THR A 68 -21.17 20.80 -11.12
CA THR A 68 -20.43 19.58 -11.43
C THR A 68 -19.97 18.95 -10.13
N THR A 69 -20.28 17.67 -9.97
CA THR A 69 -19.86 16.87 -8.80
C THR A 69 -19.09 15.65 -9.29
N THR A 70 -17.92 15.42 -8.73
CA THR A 70 -17.07 14.27 -9.06
C THR A 70 -17.03 13.29 -7.89
N GLN A 71 -17.26 12.01 -8.16
CA GLN A 71 -17.09 10.91 -7.21
C GLN A 71 -15.94 10.00 -7.67
N PRO A 72 -15.06 9.56 -6.76
CA PRO A 72 -14.01 8.62 -7.11
C PRO A 72 -14.54 7.19 -7.24
N ILE A 73 -14.01 6.45 -8.21
CA ILE A 73 -14.19 5.00 -8.39
C ILE A 73 -12.84 4.32 -8.30
N ASP A 74 -12.76 3.25 -7.51
CA ASP A 74 -11.63 2.34 -7.48
C ASP A 74 -11.96 1.07 -8.28
N ILE A 75 -11.16 0.78 -9.30
CA ILE A 75 -11.19 -0.49 -10.04
C ILE A 75 -9.96 -1.28 -9.60
N SER A 76 -10.16 -2.50 -9.13
CA SER A 76 -9.08 -3.33 -8.60
C SER A 76 -9.11 -4.73 -9.20
N ASN A 77 -7.94 -5.23 -9.57
CA ASN A 77 -7.74 -6.61 -9.97
C ASN A 77 -7.49 -7.44 -8.71
N ARG A 78 -8.47 -8.23 -8.31
CA ARG A 78 -8.39 -9.11 -7.14
C ARG A 78 -7.93 -10.54 -7.47
N GLY A 79 -7.49 -10.76 -8.70
CA GLY A 79 -6.99 -12.05 -9.18
C GLY A 79 -5.49 -12.01 -9.50
N ALA A 80 -5.06 -13.11 -10.11
CA ALA A 80 -3.74 -13.30 -10.70
C ALA A 80 -3.75 -13.15 -12.24
N ASP A 81 -4.92 -12.93 -12.84
CA ASP A 81 -5.05 -12.58 -14.26
C ASP A 81 -4.49 -11.19 -14.56
N VAL A 82 -4.21 -10.88 -15.83
CA VAL A 82 -3.94 -9.52 -16.32
C VAL A 82 -5.11 -9.08 -17.20
N TYR A 83 -5.66 -7.91 -16.91
CA TYR A 83 -6.79 -7.35 -17.65
C TYR A 83 -6.38 -6.10 -18.43
N GLU A 84 -6.71 -6.06 -19.72
CA GLU A 84 -6.68 -4.84 -20.52
C GLU A 84 -8.07 -4.20 -20.50
N LEU A 85 -8.17 -2.98 -19.98
CA LEU A 85 -9.40 -2.21 -19.91
C LEU A 85 -9.48 -1.36 -21.17
N SER A 86 -10.36 -1.73 -22.11
CA SER A 86 -10.46 -1.11 -23.43
C SER A 86 -11.47 0.03 -23.47
N SER A 87 -12.49 -0.01 -22.61
CA SER A 87 -13.47 1.07 -22.49
C SER A 87 -14.02 1.15 -21.07
N MET A 88 -14.26 2.37 -20.60
CA MET A 88 -14.86 2.66 -19.30
C MET A 88 -15.87 3.78 -19.50
N ARG A 89 -17.15 3.50 -19.23
CA ARG A 89 -18.24 4.47 -19.42
C ARG A 89 -19.23 4.44 -18.27
N VAL A 90 -19.88 5.57 -18.06
CA VAL A 90 -21.00 5.70 -17.12
C VAL A 90 -22.27 5.77 -17.93
N VAL A 91 -23.25 4.96 -17.57
CA VAL A 91 -24.54 4.93 -18.24
C VAL A 91 -25.60 5.32 -17.23
N GLY A 92 -26.27 6.45 -17.48
CA GLY A 92 -27.40 6.90 -16.68
C GLY A 92 -28.58 5.93 -16.74
N ASN A 93 -29.46 6.01 -15.74
CA ASN A 93 -30.77 5.37 -15.73
C ASN A 93 -31.83 6.45 -16.01
N PRO A 94 -32.77 6.29 -16.98
CA PRO A 94 -33.05 5.12 -17.82
C PRO A 94 -31.93 4.76 -18.80
N LEU A 95 -31.75 3.47 -19.09
CA LEU A 95 -30.79 2.98 -20.09
C LEU A 95 -31.32 3.07 -21.54
N ASP A 96 -32.61 3.38 -21.69
CA ASP A 96 -33.31 3.41 -22.97
C ASP A 96 -33.06 4.74 -23.69
N PRO A 97 -32.41 4.73 -24.88
CA PRO A 97 -32.17 5.94 -25.66
C PRO A 97 -33.45 6.64 -26.15
N GLU A 98 -34.58 5.94 -26.14
CA GLU A 98 -35.90 6.51 -26.50
C GLU A 98 -36.58 7.22 -25.33
N ASP A 99 -36.08 7.05 -24.10
CA ASP A 99 -36.60 7.76 -22.94
C ASP A 99 -36.19 9.24 -22.99
N PRO A 100 -37.14 10.20 -22.92
CA PRO A 100 -36.81 11.62 -22.93
C PRO A 100 -35.94 12.08 -21.75
N GLU A 101 -35.82 11.28 -20.68
CA GLU A 101 -34.92 11.51 -19.55
C GLU A 101 -33.51 10.92 -19.74
N TYR A 102 -33.24 10.28 -20.89
CA TYR A 102 -31.93 9.77 -21.28
C TYR A 102 -30.99 10.91 -21.69
N HIS A 103 -30.04 11.21 -20.81
CA HIS A 103 -29.02 12.23 -21.04
C HIS A 103 -27.62 11.66 -20.77
N PRO A 104 -27.00 10.95 -21.74
CA PRO A 104 -25.69 10.33 -21.54
C PRO A 104 -24.59 11.37 -21.32
N ASP A 105 -24.77 12.58 -21.83
CA ASP A 105 -23.83 13.71 -21.70
C ASP A 105 -23.77 14.31 -20.28
N GLU A 106 -24.68 13.90 -19.38
CA GLU A 106 -24.64 14.32 -17.96
C GLU A 106 -23.50 13.65 -17.20
N PHE A 107 -22.95 12.54 -17.71
CA PHE A 107 -21.90 11.79 -17.04
C PHE A 107 -20.61 11.78 -17.85
N ALA A 108 -19.50 12.06 -17.18
CA ALA A 108 -18.17 11.99 -17.77
C ALA A 108 -17.26 11.15 -16.86
N VAL A 109 -16.51 10.24 -17.48
CA VAL A 109 -15.37 9.57 -16.83
C VAL A 109 -14.12 10.28 -17.32
N GLU A 110 -13.15 10.49 -16.43
CA GLU A 110 -11.81 10.87 -16.86
C GLU A 110 -11.28 9.77 -17.79
N ILE A 111 -11.26 10.05 -19.11
CA ILE A 111 -10.88 9.07 -20.12
C ILE A 111 -9.40 8.78 -19.92
N VAL A 112 -9.12 7.56 -19.48
CA VAL A 112 -7.78 7.02 -19.52
C VAL A 112 -7.65 6.28 -20.86
N ASP A 113 -6.52 6.43 -21.53
CA ASP A 113 -6.11 5.50 -22.58
C ASP A 113 -6.22 4.04 -22.09
N THR A 114 -6.13 3.07 -22.99
CA THR A 114 -6.14 1.65 -22.63
C THR A 114 -5.27 1.36 -21.40
N VAL A 115 -5.88 0.83 -20.33
CA VAL A 115 -5.20 0.56 -19.06
C VAL A 115 -5.00 -0.93 -18.91
N VAL A 116 -3.75 -1.35 -18.70
CA VAL A 116 -3.44 -2.72 -18.29
C VAL A 116 -3.39 -2.80 -16.77
N LEU A 117 -4.26 -3.62 -16.19
CA LEU A 117 -4.37 -3.83 -14.75
C LEU A 117 -3.72 -5.16 -14.36
N GLU A 118 -2.50 -5.08 -13.84
CA GLU A 118 -1.73 -6.23 -13.37
C GLU A 118 -2.37 -6.85 -12.10
N PRO A 119 -1.98 -8.08 -11.74
CA PRO A 119 -2.43 -8.73 -10.51
C PRO A 119 -2.28 -7.85 -9.27
N ALA A 120 -3.35 -7.76 -8.48
CA ALA A 120 -3.40 -6.98 -7.25
C ALA A 120 -3.17 -5.47 -7.42
N GLN A 121 -3.26 -4.93 -8.63
CA GLN A 121 -3.27 -3.49 -8.87
C GLN A 121 -4.67 -2.89 -8.77
N SER A 122 -4.70 -1.58 -8.53
CA SER A 122 -5.92 -0.78 -8.55
C SER A 122 -5.66 0.57 -9.22
N ILE A 123 -6.68 1.09 -9.90
CA ILE A 123 -6.72 2.44 -10.43
C ILE A 123 -7.89 3.20 -9.81
N ARG A 124 -7.71 4.52 -9.64
CA ARG A 124 -8.75 5.43 -9.16
C ARG A 124 -9.14 6.39 -10.27
N LEU A 125 -10.42 6.48 -10.58
CA LEU A 125 -10.97 7.32 -11.63
C LEU A 125 -11.96 8.33 -11.05
N GLY A 126 -11.99 9.54 -11.60
CA GLY A 126 -13.04 10.50 -11.33
C GLY A 126 -14.24 10.29 -12.25
N VAL A 127 -15.43 10.11 -11.66
CA VAL A 127 -16.70 10.17 -12.39
C VAL A 127 -17.43 11.45 -12.05
N SER A 128 -17.59 12.30 -13.05
CA SER A 128 -18.24 13.59 -12.95
C SER A 128 -19.67 13.52 -13.43
N PHE A 129 -20.57 14.14 -12.67
CA PHE A 129 -21.97 14.34 -13.02
C PHE A 129 -22.24 15.84 -13.16
N LYS A 130 -22.82 16.22 -14.30
CA LYS A 130 -23.23 17.57 -14.66
C LYS A 130 -24.71 17.55 -15.06
N PRO A 131 -25.64 17.76 -14.11
CA PRO A 131 -27.07 17.70 -14.39
C PRO A 131 -27.49 18.78 -15.39
N LEU A 132 -28.30 18.37 -16.36
CA LEU A 132 -29.06 19.26 -17.25
C LEU A 132 -30.48 19.49 -16.73
N THR A 133 -30.95 18.62 -15.84
CA THR A 133 -32.29 18.68 -15.22
C THR A 133 -32.22 18.59 -13.69
N GLU A 134 -33.20 19.18 -12.99
CA GLU A 134 -33.29 19.15 -11.52
C GLU A 134 -33.92 17.85 -10.99
N GLN A 135 -33.38 16.71 -11.42
CA GLN A 135 -33.85 15.39 -10.99
C GLN A 135 -32.74 14.60 -10.31
N GLN A 136 -33.15 13.64 -9.48
CA GLN A 136 -32.24 12.64 -8.97
C GLN A 136 -31.90 11.66 -10.11
N LYS A 137 -30.61 11.37 -10.28
CA LYS A 137 -30.14 10.42 -11.30
C LYS A 137 -29.36 9.30 -10.64
N GLN A 138 -29.55 8.10 -11.17
CA GLN A 138 -28.73 6.92 -10.88
C GLN A 138 -27.91 6.60 -12.12
N ALA A 139 -26.72 6.06 -11.92
CA ALA A 139 -25.89 5.62 -13.02
C ALA A 139 -25.20 4.30 -12.71
N ASN A 140 -24.88 3.56 -13.77
CA ASN A 140 -24.10 2.33 -13.72
C ASN A 140 -22.74 2.58 -14.38
N PHE A 141 -21.70 1.94 -13.86
CA PHE A 141 -20.39 1.93 -14.50
C PHE A 141 -20.24 0.66 -15.33
N VAL A 142 -19.81 0.81 -16.57
CA VAL A 142 -19.61 -0.29 -17.50
C VAL A 142 -18.15 -0.29 -17.94
N ILE A 143 -17.53 -1.46 -17.83
CA ILE A 143 -16.14 -1.69 -18.24
C ILE A 143 -16.13 -2.76 -19.32
N ASP A 144 -15.52 -2.44 -20.45
CA ASP A 144 -15.14 -3.42 -21.45
C ASP A 144 -13.69 -3.83 -21.17
N TYR A 145 -13.46 -5.14 -21.08
CA TYR A 145 -12.14 -5.67 -20.75
C TYR A 145 -11.80 -6.93 -21.53
N GLU A 146 -10.51 -7.19 -21.62
CA GLU A 146 -9.94 -8.42 -22.16
C GLU A 146 -8.97 -9.03 -21.15
N THR A 147 -9.03 -10.35 -20.97
CA THR A 147 -8.02 -11.06 -20.19
C THR A 147 -6.85 -11.42 -21.10
N ILE A 148 -5.79 -10.62 -21.05
CA ILE A 148 -4.60 -10.79 -21.90
C ILE A 148 -3.61 -11.82 -21.36
N VAL A 149 -3.65 -12.07 -20.03
CA VAL A 149 -2.95 -13.20 -19.40
C VAL A 149 -3.89 -13.86 -18.42
N ARG A 150 -4.15 -15.15 -18.63
CA ARG A 150 -5.02 -15.95 -17.75
C ARG A 150 -4.17 -16.78 -16.80
N ALA A 151 -4.30 -16.51 -15.50
CA ALA A 151 -3.66 -17.32 -14.48
C ALA A 151 -4.42 -18.62 -14.22
N SER A 152 -3.77 -19.56 -13.54
CA SER A 152 -4.44 -20.80 -13.15
C SER A 152 -5.58 -20.52 -12.16
N PRO A 153 -6.64 -21.36 -12.12
CA PRO A 153 -7.69 -21.24 -11.12
C PRO A 153 -7.14 -21.25 -9.69
N GLU A 154 -6.08 -22.01 -9.42
CA GLU A 154 -5.41 -22.08 -8.12
C GLU A 154 -4.76 -20.75 -7.74
N ALA A 155 -4.05 -20.10 -8.67
CA ALA A 155 -3.43 -18.80 -8.43
C ALA A 155 -4.48 -17.71 -8.13
N ASN A 156 -5.56 -17.69 -8.90
CA ASN A 156 -6.67 -16.78 -8.66
C ASN A 156 -7.37 -17.07 -7.31
N ASN A 157 -7.63 -18.33 -6.99
CA ASN A 157 -8.19 -18.72 -5.69
C ASN A 157 -7.26 -18.37 -4.52
N LEU A 158 -5.94 -18.44 -4.73
CA LEU A 158 -4.95 -18.02 -3.75
C LEU A 158 -5.04 -16.51 -3.50
N GLU A 159 -5.11 -15.68 -4.55
CA GLU A 159 -5.31 -14.23 -4.40
C GLU A 159 -6.61 -13.88 -3.66
N GLN A 160 -7.70 -14.60 -3.94
CA GLN A 160 -8.95 -14.41 -3.20
C GLN A 160 -8.78 -14.65 -1.68
N ARG A 161 -7.85 -15.52 -1.25
CA ARG A 161 -7.56 -15.71 0.19
C ARG A 161 -7.00 -14.45 0.82
N TYR A 162 -6.15 -13.69 0.13
CA TYR A 162 -5.64 -12.42 0.66
C TYR A 162 -6.79 -11.45 0.97
N TYR A 163 -7.72 -11.27 0.03
CA TYR A 163 -8.87 -10.39 0.21
C TYR A 163 -9.85 -10.90 1.28
N ASN A 164 -10.01 -12.21 1.42
CA ASN A 164 -10.76 -12.79 2.53
C ASN A 164 -10.11 -12.47 3.88
N GLY A 165 -8.78 -12.54 3.97
CA GLY A 165 -8.01 -12.13 5.15
C GLY A 165 -8.24 -10.66 5.50
N LEU A 166 -8.24 -9.78 4.49
CA LEU A 166 -8.53 -8.36 4.65
C LEU A 166 -9.95 -8.11 5.18
N GLN A 167 -10.95 -8.84 4.68
CA GLN A 167 -12.32 -8.71 5.19
C GLN A 167 -12.46 -9.17 6.64
N LEU A 168 -11.78 -10.26 7.02
CA LEU A 168 -11.75 -10.75 8.41
C LEU A 168 -11.07 -9.73 9.33
N GLU A 169 -9.98 -9.12 8.87
CA GLU A 169 -9.28 -8.03 9.57
C GLU A 169 -10.21 -6.84 9.81
N GLN A 170 -10.92 -6.38 8.77
CA GLN A 170 -11.87 -5.26 8.88
C GLN A 170 -13.03 -5.55 9.85
N LYS A 171 -13.46 -6.81 9.93
CA LYS A 171 -14.46 -7.29 10.89
C LYS A 171 -13.91 -7.46 12.32
N GLY A 172 -12.60 -7.33 12.52
CA GLY A 172 -11.93 -7.52 13.81
C GLY A 172 -11.66 -8.98 14.18
N ASP A 173 -11.86 -9.93 13.27
CA ASP A 173 -11.50 -11.33 13.48
C ASP A 173 -10.03 -11.57 13.10
N TYR A 174 -9.13 -11.00 13.89
CA TYR A 174 -7.69 -11.12 13.70
C TYR A 174 -7.16 -12.56 13.83
N GLY A 175 -7.87 -13.42 14.57
CA GLY A 175 -7.52 -14.83 14.69
C GLY A 175 -7.74 -15.57 13.36
N ALA A 176 -8.90 -15.36 12.73
CA ALA A 176 -9.15 -15.90 11.40
C ALA A 176 -8.27 -15.21 10.34
N ALA A 177 -8.11 -13.89 10.39
CA ALA A 177 -7.28 -13.15 9.44
C ALA A 177 -5.82 -13.64 9.42
N SER A 178 -5.19 -13.84 10.59
CA SER A 178 -3.81 -14.36 10.66
C SER A 178 -3.67 -15.77 10.09
N ARG A 179 -4.62 -16.68 10.34
CA ARG A 179 -4.64 -18.01 9.70
C ARG A 179 -4.75 -17.89 8.19
N THR A 180 -5.66 -17.04 7.71
CA THR A 180 -5.86 -16.81 6.28
C THR A 180 -4.61 -16.23 5.61
N TYR A 181 -3.96 -15.24 6.24
CA TYR A 181 -2.70 -14.68 5.72
C TYR A 181 -1.55 -15.68 5.72
N ARG A 182 -1.43 -16.53 6.75
CA ARG A 182 -0.43 -17.61 6.77
C ARG A 182 -0.66 -18.60 5.63
N THR A 183 -1.88 -19.11 5.48
CA THR A 183 -2.21 -20.02 4.37
C THR A 183 -2.00 -19.37 3.00
N TYR A 184 -2.28 -18.07 2.87
CA TYR A 184 -1.97 -17.33 1.66
C TYR A 184 -0.46 -17.28 1.39
N LEU A 185 0.37 -16.96 2.39
CA LEU A 185 1.83 -16.92 2.24
C LEU A 185 2.46 -18.30 1.99
N ASP A 186 1.95 -19.35 2.64
CA ASP A 186 2.37 -20.74 2.45
C ASP A 186 2.09 -21.25 1.02
N GLY A 187 1.13 -20.64 0.32
CA GLY A 187 0.84 -20.91 -1.09
C GLY A 187 1.80 -20.26 -2.09
N GLU A 188 2.85 -19.59 -1.60
CA GLU A 188 3.88 -18.90 -2.41
C GLU A 188 3.32 -17.98 -3.53
N PRO A 189 2.50 -16.97 -3.16
CA PRO A 189 1.87 -16.09 -4.14
C PRO A 189 2.91 -15.24 -4.86
N GLN A 190 2.65 -14.89 -6.12
CA GLN A 190 3.58 -14.15 -6.97
C GLN A 190 3.20 -12.67 -7.16
N THR A 191 2.15 -12.20 -6.48
CA THR A 191 1.66 -10.83 -6.61
C THR A 191 2.23 -9.91 -5.52
N VAL A 192 1.97 -8.59 -5.65
CA VAL A 192 2.34 -7.61 -4.63
C VAL A 192 1.69 -7.89 -3.27
N ASN A 193 0.54 -8.59 -3.26
CA ASN A 193 -0.16 -8.97 -2.04
C ASN A 193 0.69 -9.88 -1.14
N LYS A 194 1.65 -10.64 -1.68
CA LYS A 194 2.62 -11.41 -0.87
C LYS A 194 3.32 -10.54 0.16
N ARG A 195 3.87 -9.40 -0.29
CA ARG A 195 4.57 -8.45 0.57
C ARG A 195 3.62 -7.80 1.57
N LEU A 196 2.41 -7.45 1.14
CA LEU A 196 1.41 -6.84 2.00
C LEU A 196 0.97 -7.78 3.12
N ALA A 197 0.68 -9.04 2.80
CA ALA A 197 0.36 -10.07 3.78
C ALA A 197 1.54 -10.34 4.74
N ALA A 198 2.76 -10.44 4.22
CA ALA A 198 3.96 -10.64 5.06
C ALA A 198 4.20 -9.49 6.04
N THR A 199 3.86 -8.25 5.65
CA THR A 199 3.94 -7.08 6.53
C THR A 199 2.86 -7.13 7.61
N LYS A 200 1.62 -7.49 7.23
CA LYS A 200 0.46 -7.51 8.13
C LYS A 200 0.46 -8.66 9.13
N LEU A 201 0.86 -9.86 8.69
CA LEU A 201 0.77 -11.08 9.48
C LEU A 201 1.32 -10.91 10.92
N PRO A 202 2.56 -10.42 11.15
CA PRO A 202 3.07 -10.29 12.51
C PRO A 202 2.25 -9.31 13.37
N ILE A 203 1.73 -8.23 12.78
CA ILE A 203 0.88 -7.24 13.50
C ILE A 203 -0.45 -7.88 13.91
N VAL A 204 -1.07 -8.63 13.00
CA VAL A 204 -2.34 -9.32 13.24
C VAL A 204 -2.16 -10.45 14.25
N GLU A 205 -1.02 -11.15 14.23
CA GLU A 205 -0.68 -12.19 15.21
C GLU A 205 -0.48 -11.62 16.62
N GLN A 206 0.16 -10.46 16.73
CA GLN A 206 0.34 -9.75 18.00
C GLN A 206 -0.98 -9.41 18.70
N SER A 207 -2.10 -9.34 17.97
CA SER A 207 -3.44 -9.15 18.56
C SER A 207 -3.82 -10.24 19.58
N THR A 208 -3.21 -11.43 19.46
CA THR A 208 -3.43 -12.54 20.40
C THR A 208 -2.72 -12.32 21.74
N ILE A 209 -1.68 -11.49 21.77
CA ILE A 209 -0.87 -11.18 22.95
C ILE A 209 -1.32 -9.86 23.57
N TYR A 210 -1.43 -8.81 22.75
CA TYR A 210 -1.68 -7.44 23.21
C TYR A 210 -3.14 -7.01 23.11
N GLY A 211 -4.01 -7.85 22.52
CA GLY A 211 -5.44 -7.63 22.44
C GLY A 211 -5.94 -7.10 21.09
N LYS A 212 -7.27 -7.06 20.95
CA LYS A 212 -7.99 -6.65 19.73
C LYS A 212 -8.49 -5.21 19.80
N GLY A 213 -7.71 -4.33 20.43
CA GLY A 213 -8.11 -2.97 20.78
C GLY A 213 -8.44 -2.08 19.58
N SER A 214 -9.04 -0.93 19.87
CA SER A 214 -9.34 0.09 18.85
C SER A 214 -8.08 0.75 18.26
N ASP A 215 -6.96 0.66 18.98
CA ASP A 215 -5.63 1.04 18.51
C ASP A 215 -5.18 0.15 17.35
N LEU A 216 -5.19 -1.18 17.51
CA LEU A 216 -4.86 -2.13 16.45
C LEU A 216 -5.73 -1.89 15.21
N LYS A 217 -7.04 -1.70 15.39
CA LYS A 217 -7.96 -1.40 14.28
C LYS A 217 -7.56 -0.12 13.55
N ALA A 218 -7.23 0.95 14.28
CA ALA A 218 -6.82 2.23 13.69
C ALA A 218 -5.49 2.09 12.93
N TYR A 219 -4.51 1.38 13.50
CA TYR A 219 -3.22 1.14 12.85
C TYR A 219 -3.37 0.32 11.55
N LEU A 220 -4.12 -0.78 11.59
CA LEU A 220 -4.40 -1.59 10.38
C LEU A 220 -5.20 -0.82 9.34
N THR A 221 -6.10 0.06 9.77
CA THR A 221 -6.81 0.98 8.86
C THR A 221 -5.85 1.89 8.11
N ALA A 222 -4.90 2.52 8.82
CA ALA A 222 -3.88 3.35 8.18
C ALA A 222 -2.99 2.55 7.22
N LEU A 223 -2.58 1.35 7.61
CA LEU A 223 -1.79 0.47 6.76
C LEU A 223 -2.55 0.07 5.48
N ASN A 224 -3.86 -0.18 5.59
CA ASN A 224 -4.73 -0.45 4.43
C ASN A 224 -4.86 0.75 3.51
N GLN A 225 -5.08 1.95 4.06
CA GLN A 225 -5.15 3.20 3.30
C GLN A 225 -3.84 3.43 2.52
N ARG A 226 -2.69 3.25 3.17
CA ARG A 226 -1.39 3.32 2.50
C ARG A 226 -1.26 2.28 1.38
N ASN A 227 -1.67 1.04 1.62
CA ASN A 227 -1.54 -0.05 0.65
C ASN A 227 -2.37 0.18 -0.63
N ILE A 228 -3.47 0.93 -0.55
CA ILE A 228 -4.27 1.34 -1.72
C ILE A 228 -3.83 2.69 -2.31
N GLY A 229 -2.69 3.24 -1.88
CA GLY A 229 -2.14 4.50 -2.37
C GLY A 229 -2.74 5.76 -1.73
N ASP A 230 -3.66 5.64 -0.77
CA ASP A 230 -4.26 6.78 -0.07
C ASP A 230 -3.39 7.23 1.12
N ALA A 231 -2.22 7.76 0.79
CA ALA A 231 -1.23 8.23 1.75
C ALA A 231 -1.78 9.36 2.65
N ALA A 232 -2.61 10.24 2.10
CA ALA A 232 -3.23 11.34 2.85
C ALA A 232 -4.22 10.83 3.91
N ALA A 233 -5.10 9.89 3.55
CA ALA A 233 -6.01 9.28 4.52
C ALA A 233 -5.24 8.46 5.57
N ALA A 234 -4.18 7.74 5.16
CA ALA A 234 -3.32 7.00 6.07
C ALA A 234 -2.68 7.91 7.13
N LEU A 235 -2.09 9.04 6.73
CA LEU A 235 -1.51 10.02 7.66
C LEU A 235 -2.57 10.61 8.60
N LYS A 236 -3.75 10.97 8.09
CA LYS A 236 -4.85 11.45 8.93
C LYS A 236 -5.25 10.42 10.00
N THR A 237 -5.32 9.14 9.64
CA THR A 237 -5.61 8.07 10.59
C THR A 237 -4.48 7.90 11.61
N LEU A 238 -3.22 8.02 11.19
CA LEU A 238 -2.05 7.93 12.07
C LEU A 238 -1.94 9.13 13.01
N ASP A 239 -2.30 10.33 12.58
CA ASP A 239 -2.36 11.50 13.46
C ASP A 239 -3.39 11.31 14.57
N LEU A 240 -4.57 10.81 14.23
CA LEU A 240 -5.58 10.43 15.22
C LEU A 240 -5.07 9.32 16.14
N PHE A 241 -4.37 8.32 15.60
CA PHE A 241 -3.74 7.26 16.38
C PHE A 241 -2.74 7.85 17.39
N ASN A 242 -1.79 8.65 16.93
CA ASN A 242 -0.68 9.19 17.72
C ASN A 242 -1.16 10.13 18.84
N ASN A 243 -2.33 10.74 18.67
CA ASN A 243 -2.99 11.56 19.69
C ASN A 243 -3.78 10.73 20.70
N LYS A 244 -4.49 9.69 20.25
CA LYS A 244 -5.43 8.92 21.08
C LYS A 244 -4.79 7.71 21.78
N TYR A 245 -3.88 7.01 21.12
CA TYR A 245 -3.32 5.74 21.56
C TYR A 245 -1.84 5.86 21.89
N ARG A 246 -1.51 6.88 22.69
CA ARG A 246 -0.14 7.30 23.01
C ARG A 246 0.72 6.22 23.69
N GLU A 247 0.08 5.35 24.45
CA GLU A 247 0.69 4.26 25.22
C GLU A 247 0.47 2.89 24.55
N SER A 248 -0.04 2.86 23.32
CA SER A 248 -0.21 1.60 22.58
C SER A 248 1.17 0.99 22.30
N TYR A 249 1.21 -0.34 22.29
CA TYR A 249 2.40 -1.08 21.88
C TYR A 249 2.76 -0.86 20.40
N LEU A 250 1.85 -0.28 19.60
CA LEU A 250 2.04 0.12 18.20
C LEU A 250 2.38 1.60 18.04
N ALA A 251 2.64 2.34 19.12
CA ALA A 251 2.78 3.78 19.02
C ALA A 251 4.09 4.24 18.38
N ASP A 252 5.17 3.48 18.53
CA ASP A 252 6.40 3.70 17.78
C ASP A 252 6.27 3.21 16.32
N ASP A 253 5.59 2.09 16.08
CA ASP A 253 5.21 1.63 14.73
C ASP A 253 4.39 2.69 13.97
N ALA A 254 3.43 3.35 14.63
CA ALA A 254 2.59 4.37 14.03
C ALA A 254 3.38 5.63 13.63
N LEU A 255 4.30 6.08 14.48
CA LEU A 255 5.21 7.19 14.12
C LEU A 255 6.18 6.78 13.00
N TYR A 256 6.73 5.57 13.05
CA TYR A 256 7.59 5.07 11.99
C TYR A 256 6.85 5.01 10.65
N LEU A 257 5.64 4.45 10.61
CA LEU A 257 4.81 4.39 9.41
C LEU A 257 4.47 5.79 8.88
N SER A 258 4.17 6.75 9.78
CA SER A 258 3.91 8.15 9.40
C SER A 258 5.12 8.77 8.69
N GLY A 259 6.31 8.63 9.29
CA GLY A 259 7.54 9.15 8.71
C GLY A 259 7.93 8.45 7.41
N TYR A 260 7.65 7.15 7.30
CA TYR A 260 7.86 6.39 6.07
C TYR A 260 6.95 6.89 4.94
N ILE A 261 5.64 7.08 5.20
CA ILE A 261 4.70 7.61 4.20
C ILE A 261 5.12 9.00 3.73
N GLN A 262 5.46 9.88 4.68
CA GLN A 262 5.92 11.24 4.36
C GLN A 262 7.16 11.21 3.46
N LEU A 263 8.16 10.38 3.78
CA LEU A 263 9.40 10.33 3.02
C LEU A 263 9.26 9.62 1.67
N MET A 264 8.65 8.43 1.66
CA MET A 264 8.71 7.51 0.53
C MET A 264 7.51 7.66 -0.41
N ASP A 265 6.32 7.91 0.15
CA ASP A 265 5.08 7.93 -0.64
C ASP A 265 4.72 9.37 -1.07
N LEU A 266 4.97 10.38 -0.21
CA LEU A 266 4.63 11.79 -0.48
C LEU A 266 5.83 12.68 -0.82
N GLN A 267 7.07 12.19 -0.67
CA GLN A 267 8.30 12.99 -0.83
C GLN A 267 8.32 14.29 0.01
N ASN A 268 7.59 14.30 1.13
CA ASN A 268 7.54 15.40 2.07
C ASN A 268 8.64 15.23 3.13
N SER A 269 9.87 15.54 2.73
CA SER A 269 11.06 15.38 3.57
C SER A 269 11.03 16.28 4.81
N SER A 270 10.40 17.44 4.75
CA SER A 270 10.25 18.35 5.90
C SER A 270 9.48 17.72 7.05
N ASP A 271 8.30 17.14 6.75
CA ASP A 271 7.49 16.49 7.78
C ASP A 271 8.14 15.19 8.26
N ALA A 272 8.77 14.43 7.35
CA ALA A 272 9.51 13.22 7.70
C ALA A 272 10.63 13.49 8.72
N ILE A 273 11.35 14.61 8.60
CA ILE A 273 12.38 15.03 9.58
C ILE A 273 11.77 15.19 10.96
N VAL A 274 10.63 15.88 11.05
CA VAL A 274 9.95 16.12 12.34
C VAL A 274 9.48 14.80 12.94
N THR A 275 8.82 13.96 12.14
CA THR A 275 8.26 12.68 12.59
C THR A 275 9.34 11.70 13.05
N MET A 276 10.44 11.55 12.29
CA MET A 276 11.54 10.66 12.67
C MET A 276 12.25 11.11 13.95
N ARG A 277 12.38 12.43 14.16
CA ARG A 277 12.90 12.97 15.42
C ARG A 277 11.97 12.72 16.59
N GLN A 278 10.66 12.90 16.39
CA GLN A 278 9.65 12.62 17.41
C GLN A 278 9.68 11.15 17.81
N LEU A 279 9.80 10.22 16.86
CA LEU A 279 9.95 8.78 17.11
C LEU A 279 11.09 8.50 18.08
N ARG A 280 12.31 9.01 17.83
CA ARG A 280 13.46 8.78 18.73
C ARG A 280 13.36 9.50 20.06
N THR A 281 12.75 10.68 20.08
CA THR A 281 12.62 11.48 21.30
C THR A 281 11.61 10.84 22.25
N ARG A 282 10.53 10.29 21.71
CA ARG A 282 9.44 9.71 22.48
C ARG A 282 9.65 8.24 22.82
N TYR A 283 10.30 7.49 21.93
CA TYR A 283 10.55 6.06 22.06
C TYR A 283 12.05 5.80 21.85
N PRO A 284 12.92 6.18 22.81
CA PRO A 284 14.38 6.03 22.67
C PRO A 284 14.82 4.57 22.51
N ASP A 285 14.04 3.61 23.01
CA ASP A 285 14.32 2.18 22.94
C ASP A 285 13.65 1.47 21.76
N THR A 286 13.04 2.21 20.82
CA THR A 286 12.37 1.63 19.65
C THR A 286 13.32 0.83 18.77
N THR A 287 12.83 -0.26 18.19
CA THR A 287 13.58 -1.03 17.18
C THR A 287 13.84 -0.24 15.90
N TYR A 288 13.11 0.87 15.70
CA TYR A 288 13.26 1.77 14.57
C TYR A 288 14.30 2.86 14.80
N TYR A 289 15.07 2.83 15.91
CA TYR A 289 15.97 3.92 16.26
C TYR A 289 17.00 4.20 15.15
N ASP A 290 17.74 3.17 14.73
CA ASP A 290 18.75 3.31 13.67
C ASP A 290 18.11 3.62 12.30
N THR A 291 16.93 3.04 12.01
CA THR A 291 16.14 3.36 10.80
C THR A 291 15.74 4.83 10.77
N SER A 292 15.30 5.38 11.88
CA SER A 292 14.85 6.77 11.94
C SER A 292 16.00 7.77 11.83
N ILE A 293 17.21 7.44 12.32
CA ILE A 293 18.42 8.25 12.04
C ILE A 293 18.70 8.25 10.55
N TYR A 294 18.69 7.06 9.93
CA TYR A 294 18.94 6.92 8.50
C TYR A 294 17.90 7.67 7.65
N SER A 295 16.61 7.50 7.94
CA SER A 295 15.51 8.17 7.25
C SER A 295 15.53 9.69 7.43
N GLU A 296 15.78 10.20 8.65
CA GLU A 296 15.94 11.65 8.83
C GLU A 296 17.17 12.17 8.09
N ALA A 297 18.28 11.43 8.04
CA ALA A 297 19.45 11.87 7.28
C ALA A 297 19.19 11.96 5.77
N ILE A 298 18.43 11.02 5.20
CA ILE A 298 17.97 11.11 3.80
C ILE A 298 17.09 12.34 3.63
N ALA A 299 16.08 12.53 4.48
CA ALA A 299 15.17 13.66 4.39
C ALA A 299 15.92 15.00 4.53
N GLN A 300 16.93 15.09 5.40
CA GLN A 300 17.82 16.25 5.53
C GLN A 300 18.61 16.52 4.25
N LYS A 301 19.11 15.47 3.58
CA LYS A 301 19.77 15.60 2.28
C LYS A 301 18.81 16.17 1.23
N ASP A 302 17.58 15.67 1.17
CA ASP A 302 16.59 16.07 0.17
C ASP A 302 16.19 17.54 0.30
N VAL A 303 16.14 18.09 1.53
CA VAL A 303 15.91 19.52 1.77
C VAL A 303 17.19 20.38 1.68
N GLY A 304 18.31 19.82 1.23
CA GLY A 304 19.58 20.53 1.03
C GLY A 304 20.46 20.68 2.27
N ASN A 305 20.07 20.13 3.43
CA ASN A 305 20.83 20.20 4.67
C ASN A 305 21.95 19.14 4.73
N LYS A 306 22.85 19.15 3.74
CA LYS A 306 23.95 18.17 3.59
C LYS A 306 24.80 18.00 4.86
N ASN A 307 25.12 19.10 5.55
CA ASN A 307 25.91 19.05 6.79
C ASN A 307 25.17 18.27 7.90
N ARG A 308 23.86 18.47 8.04
CA ARG A 308 23.06 17.76 9.04
C ARG A 308 22.96 16.27 8.69
N ALA A 309 22.73 15.96 7.42
CA ALA A 309 22.73 14.57 6.93
C ALA A 309 24.08 13.88 7.22
N LYS A 310 25.20 14.55 6.94
CA LYS A 310 26.55 14.04 7.19
C LYS A 310 26.79 13.73 8.68
N ILE A 311 26.39 14.63 9.58
CA ILE A 311 26.49 14.41 11.04
C ILE A 311 25.71 13.15 11.45
N MET A 312 24.46 13.02 11.00
CA MET A 312 23.58 11.91 11.38
C MET A 312 24.07 10.56 10.83
N LEU A 313 24.53 10.52 9.58
CA LEU A 313 25.08 9.30 9.00
C LEU A 313 26.40 8.90 9.67
N THR A 314 27.22 9.88 10.06
CA THR A 314 28.45 9.61 10.82
C THR A 314 28.11 9.02 12.19
N GLU A 315 27.12 9.60 12.90
CA GLU A 315 26.62 9.04 14.16
C GLU A 315 26.14 7.59 13.98
N LEU A 316 25.31 7.32 12.97
CA LEU A 316 24.83 5.98 12.67
C LEU A 316 25.99 5.01 12.39
N GLN A 317 26.96 5.42 11.57
CA GLN A 317 28.13 4.60 11.28
C GLN A 317 28.93 4.29 12.55
N LEU A 318 29.17 5.28 13.41
CA LEU A 318 29.90 5.14 14.67
C LEU A 318 29.19 4.18 15.63
N ARG A 319 27.85 4.27 15.75
CA ARG A 319 27.05 3.35 16.59
C ARG A 319 27.26 1.87 16.23
N HIS A 320 27.51 1.59 14.96
CA HIS A 320 27.74 0.24 14.46
C HIS A 320 29.21 -0.09 14.18
N THR A 321 30.14 0.80 14.52
CA THR A 321 31.58 0.53 14.44
C THR A 321 31.99 -0.32 15.64
N GLY A 322 32.69 -1.43 15.37
CA GLY A 322 33.25 -2.32 16.39
C GLY A 322 34.72 -2.04 16.68
N MET A 323 35.49 -1.63 15.68
CA MET A 323 36.90 -1.28 15.82
C MET A 323 37.35 -0.27 14.75
N VAL A 324 38.45 0.44 15.02
CA VAL A 324 39.11 1.33 14.06
C VAL A 324 40.56 0.89 13.94
N VAL A 325 41.01 0.63 12.70
CA VAL A 325 42.39 0.23 12.40
C VAL A 325 42.94 1.17 11.34
N LEU A 326 44.06 1.85 11.64
CA LEU A 326 44.71 2.80 10.72
C LEU A 326 43.74 3.87 10.17
N GLY A 327 42.83 4.35 11.00
CA GLY A 327 41.82 5.35 10.59
C GLY A 327 40.63 4.78 9.80
N VAL A 328 40.61 3.47 9.53
CA VAL A 328 39.50 2.78 8.87
C VAL A 328 38.61 2.12 9.90
N GLY A 329 37.33 2.49 9.95
CA GLY A 329 36.33 1.86 10.80
C GLY A 329 35.82 0.53 10.24
N PHE A 330 35.60 -0.45 11.11
CA PHE A 330 35.00 -1.75 10.78
C PHE A 330 33.75 -1.96 11.62
N SER A 331 32.72 -2.57 11.02
CA SER A 331 31.46 -2.85 11.70
C SER A 331 31.61 -3.87 12.83
N LYS A 332 30.74 -3.79 13.85
CA LYS A 332 30.58 -4.85 14.86
C LYS A 332 30.25 -6.19 14.21
N ASP A 333 30.59 -7.27 14.91
CA ASP A 333 30.43 -8.64 14.40
C ASP A 333 28.99 -9.17 14.55
N ASN A 334 28.04 -8.53 13.87
CA ASN A 334 26.68 -9.02 13.70
C ASN A 334 26.07 -8.45 12.41
N LEU A 335 25.09 -9.18 11.85
CA LEU A 335 24.47 -8.85 10.57
C LEU A 335 23.85 -7.45 10.55
N LEU A 336 23.11 -7.08 11.60
CA LEU A 336 22.41 -5.80 11.67
C LEU A 336 23.39 -4.62 11.70
N SER A 337 24.49 -4.75 12.46
CA SER A 337 25.51 -3.71 12.53
C SER A 337 26.27 -3.57 11.21
N ARG A 338 26.59 -4.68 10.53
CA ARG A 338 27.17 -4.65 9.18
C ARG A 338 26.24 -3.93 8.19
N LEU A 339 24.95 -4.21 8.23
CA LEU A 339 23.95 -3.57 7.37
C LEU A 339 23.94 -2.05 7.57
N TRP A 340 23.77 -1.58 8.80
CA TRP A 340 23.67 -0.15 9.08
C TRP A 340 24.99 0.60 8.87
N PHE A 341 26.12 -0.01 9.24
CA PHE A 341 27.44 0.54 8.97
C PHE A 341 27.65 0.77 7.46
N ASN A 342 27.34 -0.23 6.63
CA ASN A 342 27.48 -0.13 5.18
C ASN A 342 26.51 0.90 4.59
N ARG A 343 25.23 0.90 5.00
CA ARG A 343 24.25 1.90 4.53
C ARG A 343 24.68 3.33 4.84
N ALA A 344 25.16 3.57 6.07
CA ALA A 344 25.64 4.89 6.48
C ALA A 344 26.87 5.31 5.66
N ARG A 345 27.85 4.41 5.51
CA ARG A 345 29.06 4.65 4.70
C ARG A 345 28.74 4.97 3.25
N ASP A 346 27.84 4.21 2.65
CA ASP A 346 27.52 4.35 1.22
C ASP A 346 26.76 5.68 0.97
N GLN A 347 25.87 6.08 1.89
CA GLN A 347 25.25 7.41 1.82
C GLN A 347 26.22 8.56 2.07
N LEU A 348 27.16 8.42 3.02
CA LEU A 348 28.22 9.43 3.24
C LEU A 348 29.03 9.67 1.97
N LYS A 349 29.42 8.60 1.26
CA LYS A 349 30.11 8.73 -0.03
C LYS A 349 29.28 9.52 -1.05
N SER A 350 27.97 9.26 -1.11
CA SER A 350 27.08 9.97 -2.04
C SER A 350 26.98 11.48 -1.77
N LEU A 351 27.14 11.90 -0.51
CA LEU A 351 27.12 13.31 -0.13
C LEU A 351 28.39 14.05 -0.54
N ASP A 352 29.52 13.37 -0.56
CA ASP A 352 30.81 13.97 -0.94
C ASP A 352 30.97 14.07 -2.47
N THR A 353 30.17 13.32 -3.25
CA THR A 353 30.18 13.32 -4.73
C THR A 353 29.13 14.21 -5.39
N ALA A 354 28.23 14.84 -4.62
CA ALA A 354 27.11 15.66 -5.08
C ALA A 354 27.22 17.09 -4.54
#